data_AF-A0A7C4HKE5-F1
#
_entry.id   AF-A0A7C4HKE5-F1
#
_cell.length_a   1.000
_cell.length_b   1.000
_cell.length_c   1.000
_cell.angle_alpha   90.00
_cell.angle_beta   90.00
_cell.angle_gamma   90.00
#
_symmetry.space_group_name_H-M   'P 1'
#
loop_
_entity.id
_entity.type
_entity.pdbx_description
1 polymer ?
#
loop_
_entity_poly.entity_id
_entity_poly.type
_entity_poly.pdbx_seq_one_letter_code
_entity_poly.pdbx_strand_id
1 'polypeptide(L)'
;MKSISLPVGLRLVAVVAVLVLVIGGAWLARFLASSPLERAASRFDDEDRIRYRAALEKLRYDLRSAPGSPPFETVMNRDGLLAAIAIEDKKARLLWEKCGIEVTEEMVQAEYERIKDDPGDLRALAAITNSLDRDPAAMVEFWLRPTLVDRYLRACIAMDDEWNSAARSRIDRLRAEASGGDRSAESEIITHLSEIGLEPEDREALASTGPGQASGVIESPGDFHFFLVDERTGDTVRAGLVSAPKPSLEEWLKTAP
;
A
#
# COMPACT_ATOMS: atom_id res chain seq x y z
N MET A 1 -56.96 -23.17 -26.34
CA MET A 1 -55.64 -23.54 -25.79
C MET A 1 -55.85 -24.65 -24.76
N LYS A 2 -55.35 -25.87 -25.01
CA LYS A 2 -55.52 -27.02 -24.11
C LYS A 2 -54.39 -27.03 -23.07
N SER A 3 -54.73 -26.95 -21.80
CA SER A 3 -53.78 -27.09 -20.70
C SER A 3 -53.39 -28.56 -20.53
N ILE A 4 -52.11 -28.87 -20.70
CA ILE A 4 -51.58 -30.22 -20.46
C ILE A 4 -51.36 -30.37 -18.96
N SER A 5 -52.26 -31.10 -18.31
CA SER A 5 -52.19 -31.45 -16.89
C SER A 5 -51.22 -32.60 -16.67
N LEU A 6 -49.99 -32.30 -16.27
CA LEU A 6 -49.03 -33.32 -15.82
C LEU A 6 -49.50 -34.01 -14.52
N PRO A 7 -49.32 -35.35 -14.39
CA PRO A 7 -49.69 -36.09 -13.20
C PRO A 7 -48.90 -35.62 -11.97
N VAL A 8 -49.56 -35.60 -10.81
CA VAL A 8 -49.05 -35.01 -9.56
C VAL A 8 -47.69 -35.57 -9.15
N GLY A 9 -47.42 -36.85 -9.39
CA GLY A 9 -46.13 -37.48 -9.13
C GLY A 9 -44.97 -36.91 -9.95
N LEU A 10 -45.21 -36.52 -11.21
CA LEU A 10 -44.18 -35.94 -12.08
C LEU A 10 -43.87 -34.48 -11.73
N ARG A 11 -44.86 -33.75 -11.19
CA ARG A 11 -44.67 -32.38 -10.70
C ARG A 11 -43.77 -32.34 -9.46
N LEU A 12 -43.92 -33.32 -8.56
CA LEU A 12 -43.08 -33.40 -7.35
C LEU A 12 -41.61 -33.69 -7.69
N VAL A 13 -41.36 -34.61 -8.62
CA VAL A 13 -40.00 -34.95 -9.08
C VAL A 13 -39.33 -33.77 -9.79
N ALA A 14 -40.07 -33.05 -10.64
CA ALA A 14 -39.54 -31.87 -11.33
C ALA A 14 -39.18 -30.73 -10.37
N VAL A 15 -40.02 -30.48 -9.35
CA VAL A 15 -39.75 -29.44 -8.34
C VAL A 15 -38.53 -29.81 -7.48
N VAL A 16 -38.40 -31.06 -7.06
CA VAL A 16 -37.23 -31.53 -6.29
C VAL A 16 -35.95 -31.46 -7.13
N ALA A 17 -35.99 -31.83 -8.41
CA ALA A 17 -34.84 -31.75 -9.30
C ALA A 17 -34.37 -30.29 -9.53
N VAL A 18 -35.30 -29.35 -9.70
CA VAL A 18 -34.98 -27.91 -9.81
C VAL A 18 -34.41 -27.38 -8.49
N LEU A 19 -34.96 -27.78 -7.34
CA LEU A 19 -34.46 -27.37 -6.02
C LEU A 19 -33.04 -27.91 -5.76
N VAL A 20 -32.74 -29.16 -6.14
CA VAL A 20 -31.40 -29.74 -6.04
C VAL A 20 -30.42 -29.04 -6.99
N LEU A 21 -30.84 -28.65 -8.19
CA LEU A 21 -30.01 -27.88 -9.13
C LEU A 21 -29.74 -26.45 -8.66
N VAL A 22 -30.72 -25.77 -8.04
CA VAL A 22 -30.55 -24.40 -7.54
C VAL A 22 -29.74 -24.38 -6.24
N ILE A 23 -30.01 -25.28 -5.30
CA ILE A 23 -29.25 -25.38 -4.04
C ILE A 23 -27.85 -25.95 -4.30
N GLY A 24 -27.75 -27.01 -5.12
CA GLY A 24 -26.47 -27.60 -5.53
C GLY A 24 -25.63 -26.64 -6.38
N GLY A 25 -26.26 -25.85 -7.26
CA GLY A 25 -25.60 -24.83 -8.07
C GLY A 25 -25.04 -23.67 -7.23
N ALA A 26 -25.76 -23.23 -6.18
CA ALA A 26 -25.27 -22.21 -5.27
C ALA A 26 -24.12 -22.70 -4.38
N TRP A 27 -24.14 -23.97 -3.95
CA TRP A 27 -23.03 -24.58 -3.21
C TRP A 27 -21.82 -24.86 -4.10
N LEU A 28 -22.02 -25.34 -5.33
CA LEU A 28 -20.94 -25.60 -6.29
C LEU A 28 -20.31 -24.29 -6.78
N ALA A 29 -21.09 -23.23 -6.98
CA ALA A 29 -20.57 -21.89 -7.30
C ALA A 29 -19.73 -21.32 -6.14
N ARG A 30 -20.12 -21.56 -4.88
CA ARG A 30 -19.36 -21.12 -3.70
C ARG A 30 -18.09 -21.95 -3.47
N PHE A 31 -18.08 -23.23 -3.85
CA PHE A 31 -16.91 -24.12 -3.79
C PHE A 31 -15.96 -23.93 -4.99
N LEU A 32 -16.46 -23.49 -6.14
CA LEU A 32 -15.65 -23.07 -7.29
C LEU A 32 -15.19 -21.60 -7.17
N ALA A 33 -15.82 -20.80 -6.33
CA ALA A 33 -15.46 -19.41 -6.08
C ALA A 33 -14.45 -19.20 -4.94
N SER A 34 -14.12 -20.23 -4.15
CA SER A 34 -12.99 -20.10 -3.24
C SER A 34 -11.70 -20.20 -4.05
N SER A 35 -11.05 -19.04 -4.20
CA SER A 35 -9.75 -18.94 -4.87
C SER A 35 -8.79 -19.95 -4.22
N PRO A 36 -7.91 -20.60 -5.00
CA PRO A 36 -6.76 -21.32 -4.45
C PRO A 36 -6.07 -20.56 -3.30
N LEU A 37 -6.09 -19.23 -3.30
CA LEU A 37 -5.65 -18.39 -2.17
C LEU A 37 -6.49 -18.46 -0.90
N GLU A 38 -7.83 -18.45 -0.95
CA GLU A 38 -8.65 -18.67 0.26
C GLU A 38 -8.35 -20.04 0.88
N ARG A 39 -8.09 -21.04 0.03
CA ARG A 39 -7.67 -22.37 0.48
C ARG A 39 -6.27 -22.36 1.09
N ALA A 40 -5.35 -21.53 0.57
CA ALA A 40 -4.02 -21.35 1.15
C ALA A 40 -4.07 -20.65 2.51
N ALA A 41 -4.89 -19.61 2.69
CA ALA A 41 -5.07 -18.94 3.96
C ALA A 41 -5.70 -19.87 5.03
N SER A 42 -6.65 -20.72 4.63
CA SER A 42 -7.26 -21.72 5.52
C SER A 42 -6.31 -22.83 5.99
N ARG A 43 -5.10 -22.91 5.43
CA ARG A 43 -4.09 -23.93 5.78
C ARG A 43 -3.32 -23.59 7.06
N PHE A 44 -3.17 -22.32 7.40
CA PHE A 44 -2.33 -21.87 8.51
C PHE A 44 -3.18 -21.61 9.75
N ASP A 45 -2.84 -22.27 10.85
CA ASP A 45 -3.43 -21.96 12.15
C ASP A 45 -2.73 -20.77 12.83
N ASP A 46 -3.20 -20.39 14.02
CA ASP A 46 -2.63 -19.24 14.73
C ASP A 46 -1.15 -19.42 15.11
N GLU A 47 -0.72 -20.65 15.40
CA GLU A 47 0.69 -20.92 15.71
C GLU A 47 1.56 -20.82 14.46
N ASP A 48 1.07 -21.29 13.31
CA ASP A 48 1.74 -21.06 12.02
C ASP A 48 1.87 -19.58 11.70
N ARG A 49 0.81 -18.79 11.91
CA ARG A 49 0.86 -17.33 11.68
C ARG A 49 1.91 -16.66 12.55
N ILE A 50 1.96 -17.01 13.84
CA ILE A 50 2.97 -16.48 14.77
C ILE A 50 4.37 -16.91 14.36
N ARG A 51 4.56 -18.20 14.04
CA ARG A 51 5.85 -18.77 13.64
C ARG A 51 6.41 -18.09 12.39
N TYR A 52 5.63 -18.00 11.32
CA TYR A 52 6.06 -17.37 10.08
C TYR A 52 6.26 -15.86 10.24
N ARG A 53 5.39 -15.18 11.01
CA ARG A 53 5.62 -13.77 11.34
C ARG A 53 6.92 -13.57 12.11
N ALA A 54 7.19 -14.40 13.12
CA ALA A 54 8.42 -14.34 13.89
C ALA A 54 9.66 -14.53 13.01
N ALA A 55 9.62 -15.48 12.07
CA ALA A 55 10.73 -15.72 11.15
C ALA A 55 11.03 -14.50 10.27
N LEU A 56 10.00 -13.83 9.73
CA LEU A 56 10.17 -12.62 8.92
C LEU A 56 10.65 -11.43 9.76
N GLU A 57 10.09 -11.22 10.94
CA GLU A 57 10.52 -10.13 11.83
C GLU A 57 11.94 -10.35 12.33
N LYS A 58 12.33 -11.59 12.61
CA LYS A 58 13.70 -11.95 12.97
C LYS A 58 14.67 -11.65 11.84
N LEU A 59 14.33 -12.04 10.60
CA LEU A 59 15.14 -11.69 9.42
C LEU A 59 15.32 -10.17 9.30
N ARG A 60 14.23 -9.39 9.44
CA ARG A 60 14.29 -7.91 9.40
C ARG A 60 15.08 -7.32 10.56
N TYR A 61 15.02 -7.94 11.74
CA TYR A 61 15.76 -7.55 12.91
C TYR A 61 17.26 -7.78 12.69
N ASP A 62 17.65 -8.97 12.24
CA ASP A 62 19.03 -9.35 12.00
C ASP A 62 19.68 -8.44 10.93
N LEU A 63 18.94 -8.05 9.89
CA LEU A 63 19.41 -7.14 8.85
C LEU A 63 19.63 -5.69 9.34
N ARG A 64 18.94 -5.27 10.39
CA ARG A 64 19.00 -3.88 10.91
C ARG A 64 19.79 -3.74 12.20
N SER A 65 20.02 -4.84 12.91
CA SER A 65 20.62 -4.82 14.25
C SER A 65 22.10 -4.45 14.20
N ALA A 66 22.48 -3.49 15.04
CA ALA A 66 23.87 -3.15 15.27
C ALA A 66 24.49 -4.08 16.35
N PRO A 67 25.83 -4.18 16.45
CA PRO A 67 26.49 -4.87 17.55
C PRO A 67 26.00 -4.37 18.92
N GLY A 68 25.63 -5.31 19.80
CA GLY A 68 25.10 -4.99 21.13
C GLY A 68 23.58 -4.74 21.19
N SER A 69 22.86 -4.91 20.08
CA SER A 69 21.38 -4.90 20.10
C SER A 69 20.85 -6.02 21.01
N PRO A 70 19.69 -5.83 21.68
CA PRO A 70 19.09 -6.87 22.52
C PRO A 70 18.80 -8.17 21.74
N PRO A 71 18.50 -9.28 22.41
CA PRO A 71 17.92 -10.45 21.74
C PRO A 71 16.59 -10.09 21.05
N PHE A 72 16.32 -10.71 19.90
CA PHE A 72 15.08 -10.51 19.14
C PHE A 72 13.84 -10.68 20.02
N GLU A 73 13.82 -11.72 20.85
CA GLU A 73 12.69 -12.09 21.70
C GLU A 73 12.40 -11.05 22.81
N THR A 74 13.38 -10.19 23.13
CA THR A 74 13.20 -9.04 24.02
C THR A 74 12.49 -7.89 23.31
N VAL A 75 12.77 -7.68 22.03
CA VAL A 75 12.19 -6.58 21.23
C VAL A 75 10.83 -6.97 20.65
N MET A 76 10.70 -8.21 20.21
CA MET A 76 9.53 -8.77 19.53
C MET A 76 9.10 -10.04 20.26
N ASN A 77 8.38 -9.84 21.35
CA ASN A 77 7.77 -10.94 22.11
C ASN A 77 6.47 -11.41 21.42
N ARG A 78 5.82 -12.43 22.00
CA ARG A 78 4.59 -13.00 21.44
C ARG A 78 3.47 -11.96 21.28
N ASP A 79 3.30 -11.07 22.24
CA ASP A 79 2.27 -10.02 22.17
C ASP A 79 2.57 -9.03 21.04
N GLY A 80 3.85 -8.68 20.83
CA GLY A 80 4.30 -7.86 19.70
C GLY A 80 4.03 -8.54 18.35
N LEU A 81 4.25 -9.85 18.25
CA LEU A 81 3.94 -10.62 17.04
C LEU A 81 2.44 -10.66 16.74
N LEU A 82 1.61 -10.88 17.76
CA LEU A 82 0.15 -10.86 17.63
C LEU A 82 -0.34 -9.47 17.21
N ALA A 83 0.20 -8.40 17.79
CA ALA A 83 -0.11 -7.03 17.39
C ALA A 83 0.31 -6.77 15.93
N ALA A 84 1.48 -7.25 15.50
CA ALA A 84 1.94 -7.12 14.13
C ALA A 84 1.02 -7.85 13.14
N ILE A 85 0.57 -9.06 13.46
CA ILE A 85 -0.41 -9.81 12.66
C ILE A 85 -1.73 -9.02 12.56
N ALA A 86 -2.25 -8.52 13.69
CA ALA A 86 -3.47 -7.74 13.71
C ALA A 86 -3.38 -6.44 12.89
N ILE A 87 -2.20 -5.82 12.83
CA ILE A 87 -1.94 -4.65 11.98
C ILE A 87 -2.03 -5.03 10.50
N GLU A 88 -1.45 -6.16 10.06
CA GLU A 88 -1.59 -6.60 8.67
C GLU A 88 -3.04 -6.90 8.30
N ASP A 89 -3.77 -7.59 9.17
CA ASP A 89 -5.19 -7.89 8.97
C ASP A 89 -6.01 -6.58 8.87
N LYS A 90 -5.68 -5.59 9.71
CA LYS A 90 -6.27 -4.25 9.63
C LYS A 90 -5.97 -3.58 8.30
N LYS A 91 -4.72 -3.61 7.81
CA LYS A 91 -4.35 -3.03 6.51
C LYS A 91 -5.11 -3.68 5.36
N ALA A 92 -5.21 -5.01 5.34
CA ALA A 92 -5.91 -5.74 4.29
C ALA A 92 -7.40 -5.37 4.25
N ARG A 93 -8.05 -5.31 5.42
CA ARG A 93 -9.44 -4.86 5.55
C ARG A 93 -9.61 -3.41 5.05
N LEU A 94 -8.73 -2.51 5.49
CA LEU A 94 -8.80 -1.09 5.12
C LEU A 94 -8.57 -0.86 3.63
N LEU A 95 -7.69 -1.63 2.99
CA LEU A 95 -7.49 -1.57 1.53
C LEU A 95 -8.79 -1.87 0.79
N TRP A 96 -9.55 -2.88 1.22
CA TRP A 96 -10.85 -3.16 0.65
C TRP A 96 -11.87 -2.06 0.96
N GLU A 97 -12.02 -1.67 2.23
CA GLU A 97 -13.06 -0.73 2.65
C GLU A 97 -12.87 0.68 2.09
N LYS A 98 -11.62 1.13 1.96
CA LYS A 98 -11.28 2.50 1.53
C LYS A 98 -11.00 2.60 0.04
N CYS A 99 -10.38 1.57 -0.53
CA CYS A 99 -9.87 1.63 -1.89
C CYS A 99 -10.66 0.71 -2.84
N GLY A 100 -11.50 -0.19 -2.31
CA GLY A 100 -12.21 -1.18 -3.11
C GLY A 100 -11.28 -2.18 -3.80
N ILE A 101 -10.04 -2.33 -3.30
CA ILE A 101 -9.02 -3.19 -3.90
C ILE A 101 -8.94 -4.49 -3.09
N GLU A 102 -9.10 -5.61 -3.80
CA GLU A 102 -8.79 -6.93 -3.29
C GLU A 102 -7.51 -7.44 -3.97
N VAL A 103 -6.57 -7.99 -3.20
CA VAL A 103 -5.34 -8.56 -3.77
C VAL A 103 -5.63 -9.92 -4.37
N THR A 104 -5.52 -10.04 -5.70
CA THR A 104 -5.81 -11.26 -6.46
C THR A 104 -4.59 -12.14 -6.70
N GLU A 105 -4.80 -13.36 -7.21
CA GLU A 105 -3.74 -14.29 -7.63
C GLU A 105 -2.86 -13.69 -8.72
N GLU A 106 -3.47 -13.02 -9.69
CA GLU A 106 -2.77 -12.40 -10.80
C GLU A 106 -1.84 -11.28 -10.31
N MET A 107 -2.28 -10.50 -9.33
CA MET A 107 -1.46 -9.45 -8.72
C MET A 107 -0.26 -10.04 -7.97
N VAL A 108 -0.47 -11.13 -7.21
CA VAL A 108 0.60 -11.85 -6.52
C VAL A 108 1.60 -12.43 -7.52
N GLN A 109 1.12 -13.05 -8.60
CA GLN A 109 1.98 -13.62 -9.63
C GLN A 109 2.78 -12.54 -10.36
N ALA A 110 2.14 -11.42 -10.73
CA ALA A 110 2.82 -10.29 -11.35
C ALA A 110 3.91 -9.70 -10.45
N GLU A 111 3.64 -9.61 -9.14
CA GLU A 111 4.63 -9.16 -8.16
C GLU A 111 5.79 -10.14 -8.03
N TYR A 112 5.52 -11.43 -8.02
CA TYR A 112 6.56 -12.45 -7.98
C TYR A 112 7.48 -12.38 -9.21
N GLU A 113 6.92 -12.20 -10.41
CA GLU A 113 7.71 -12.01 -11.64
C GLU A 113 8.52 -10.70 -11.60
N ARG A 114 7.92 -9.60 -11.12
CA ARG A 114 8.65 -8.32 -10.94
C ARG A 114 9.89 -8.49 -10.04
N ILE A 115 9.75 -9.20 -8.92
CA ILE A 115 10.86 -9.47 -7.97
C ILE A 115 11.96 -10.31 -8.62
N LYS A 116 11.61 -11.23 -9.54
CA LYS A 116 12.60 -12.07 -10.23
C LYS A 116 13.44 -11.28 -11.23
N ASP A 117 12.87 -10.22 -11.80
CA ASP A 117 13.53 -9.41 -12.82
C ASP A 117 14.53 -8.39 -12.22
N ASP A 118 14.53 -8.17 -10.90
CA ASP A 118 15.48 -7.29 -10.20
C ASP A 118 16.56 -8.10 -9.43
N PRO A 119 17.86 -8.00 -9.80
CA PRO A 119 18.95 -8.71 -9.14
C PRO A 119 19.13 -8.42 -7.65
N GLY A 120 18.77 -7.21 -7.19
CA GLY A 120 18.78 -6.85 -5.77
C GLY A 120 17.69 -7.60 -5.00
N ASP A 121 16.51 -7.67 -5.60
CA ASP A 121 15.35 -8.36 -5.05
C ASP A 121 15.56 -9.89 -4.98
N LEU A 122 16.37 -10.48 -5.87
CA LEU A 122 16.71 -11.91 -5.81
C LEU A 122 17.39 -12.35 -4.51
N ARG A 123 18.24 -11.50 -3.91
CA ARG A 123 18.88 -11.82 -2.62
C ARG A 123 17.87 -11.78 -1.47
N ALA A 124 17.01 -10.77 -1.46
CA ALA A 124 15.93 -10.67 -0.49
C ALA A 124 14.97 -11.85 -0.63
N LEU A 125 14.60 -12.21 -1.86
CA LEU A 125 13.78 -13.36 -2.19
C LEU A 125 14.37 -14.66 -1.62
N ALA A 126 15.67 -14.91 -1.82
CA ALA A 126 16.32 -16.11 -1.29
C ALA A 126 16.32 -16.16 0.24
N ALA A 127 16.62 -15.03 0.90
CA ALA A 127 16.60 -14.94 2.36
C ALA A 127 15.20 -15.20 2.93
N ILE A 128 14.19 -14.53 2.38
CA ILE A 128 12.78 -14.66 2.80
C ILE A 128 12.26 -16.07 2.54
N THR A 129 12.57 -16.66 1.38
CA THR A 129 12.19 -18.04 1.05
C THR A 129 12.75 -19.02 2.06
N ASN A 130 14.01 -18.86 2.48
CA ASN A 130 14.61 -19.72 3.50
C ASN A 130 13.98 -19.49 4.90
N SER A 131 13.64 -18.25 5.26
CA SER A 131 12.95 -17.94 6.52
C SER A 131 11.53 -18.52 6.60
N LEU A 132 10.89 -18.77 5.46
CA LEU A 132 9.54 -19.32 5.36
C LEU A 132 9.54 -20.82 5.01
N ASP A 133 10.59 -21.56 5.40
CA ASP A 133 10.75 -23.01 5.17
C ASP A 133 10.65 -23.43 3.69
N ARG A 134 10.84 -22.49 2.77
CA ARG A 134 10.62 -22.65 1.32
C ARG A 134 9.20 -23.11 0.98
N ASP A 135 8.21 -22.82 1.83
CA ASP A 135 6.80 -23.11 1.55
C ASP A 135 6.20 -22.01 0.65
N PRO A 136 5.83 -22.34 -0.61
CA PRO A 136 5.26 -21.34 -1.52
C PRO A 136 3.96 -20.72 -1.01
N ALA A 137 3.15 -21.46 -0.24
CA ALA A 137 1.93 -20.92 0.35
C ALA A 137 2.27 -19.88 1.43
N ALA A 138 3.31 -20.13 2.24
CA ALA A 138 3.75 -19.19 3.26
C ALA A 138 4.37 -17.93 2.63
N MET A 139 5.10 -18.08 1.52
CA MET A 139 5.63 -16.96 0.73
C MET A 139 4.53 -16.02 0.25
N VAL A 140 3.45 -16.58 -0.29
CA VAL A 140 2.31 -15.80 -0.75
C VAL A 140 1.61 -15.12 0.42
N GLU A 141 1.28 -15.87 1.46
CA GLU A 141 0.44 -15.40 2.56
C GLU A 141 1.15 -14.39 3.48
N PHE A 142 2.40 -14.65 3.85
CA PHE A 142 3.09 -13.86 4.87
C PHE A 142 4.02 -12.79 4.30
N TRP A 143 4.32 -12.83 2.99
CA TRP A 143 5.20 -11.84 2.37
C TRP A 143 4.59 -11.12 1.18
N LEU A 144 4.25 -11.82 0.10
CA LEU A 144 3.82 -11.16 -1.14
C LEU A 144 2.49 -10.42 -0.95
N ARG A 145 1.48 -11.07 -0.37
CA ARG A 145 0.18 -10.45 -0.14
C ARG A 145 0.27 -9.24 0.81
N PRO A 146 0.92 -9.32 1.99
CA PRO A 146 1.13 -8.15 2.85
C PRO A 146 1.91 -7.02 2.17
N THR A 147 2.92 -7.34 1.34
CA THR A 147 3.69 -6.34 0.58
C THR A 147 2.80 -5.59 -0.42
N LEU A 148 1.93 -6.31 -1.13
CA LEU A 148 0.97 -5.69 -2.05
C LEU A 148 -0.07 -4.88 -1.29
N VAL A 149 -0.60 -5.41 -0.19
CA VAL A 149 -1.54 -4.69 0.67
C VAL A 149 -0.95 -3.35 1.12
N ASP A 150 0.26 -3.36 1.68
CA ASP A 150 0.94 -2.15 2.14
C ASP A 150 1.14 -1.15 0.99
N ARG A 151 1.62 -1.63 -0.17
CA ARG A 151 1.88 -0.79 -1.34
C ARG A 151 0.61 -0.13 -1.89
N TYR A 152 -0.44 -0.90 -2.13
CA TYR A 152 -1.69 -0.37 -2.67
C TYR A 152 -2.39 0.53 -1.66
N LEU A 153 -2.31 0.21 -0.36
CA LEU A 153 -2.88 1.05 0.67
C LEU A 153 -2.15 2.39 0.75
N ARG A 154 -0.82 2.41 0.69
CA ARG A 154 -0.02 3.65 0.58
C ARG A 154 -0.43 4.47 -0.63
N ALA A 155 -0.52 3.84 -1.80
CA ALA A 155 -0.90 4.53 -3.03
C ALA A 155 -2.32 5.13 -2.95
N CYS A 156 -3.24 4.42 -2.32
CA CYS A 156 -4.61 4.86 -2.11
C CYS A 156 -4.71 6.07 -1.17
N ILE A 157 -4.05 6.03 0.00
CA ILE A 157 -4.09 7.15 0.95
C ILE A 157 -3.25 8.35 0.49
N ALA A 158 -2.26 8.13 -0.37
CA ALA A 158 -1.41 9.20 -0.87
C ALA A 158 -2.20 10.31 -1.56
N MET A 159 -3.38 10.02 -2.11
CA MET A 159 -4.25 10.99 -2.79
C MET A 159 -5.57 11.23 -2.07
N ASP A 160 -5.69 10.82 -0.81
CA ASP A 160 -6.91 11.05 -0.02
C ASP A 160 -6.96 12.51 0.47
N ASP A 161 -7.90 13.28 -0.07
CA ASP A 161 -8.03 14.71 0.24
C ASP A 161 -8.36 14.99 1.71
N GLU A 162 -9.20 14.17 2.34
CA GLU A 162 -9.62 14.37 3.72
C GLU A 162 -8.42 14.21 4.66
N TRP A 163 -7.66 13.13 4.46
CA TRP A 163 -6.48 12.83 5.26
C TRP A 163 -5.35 13.83 5.02
N ASN A 164 -5.15 14.22 3.76
CA ASN A 164 -4.06 15.12 3.38
C ASN A 164 -4.42 16.61 3.58
N SER A 165 -5.66 16.93 3.99
CA SER A 165 -6.16 18.30 4.16
C SER A 165 -5.30 19.16 5.10
N ALA A 166 -4.77 18.58 6.17
CA ALA A 166 -3.91 19.30 7.12
C ALA A 166 -2.56 19.65 6.50
N ALA A 167 -1.94 18.73 5.76
CA ALA A 167 -0.70 18.96 5.05
C ALA A 167 -0.90 19.96 3.90
N ARG A 168 -2.01 19.86 3.16
CA ARG A 168 -2.40 20.84 2.12
C ARG A 168 -2.59 22.25 2.72
N SER A 169 -3.36 22.36 3.80
CA SER A 169 -3.57 23.64 4.50
C SER A 169 -2.26 24.23 5.06
N ARG A 170 -1.31 23.37 5.45
CA ARG A 170 0.01 23.81 5.89
C ARG A 170 0.81 24.40 4.74
N ILE A 171 0.91 23.72 3.60
CA ILE A 171 1.68 24.22 2.46
C ILE A 171 1.07 25.49 1.86
N ASP A 172 -0.27 25.59 1.82
CA ASP A 172 -0.97 26.79 1.34
C ASP A 172 -0.67 28.02 2.20
N ARG A 173 -0.59 27.84 3.53
CA ARG A 173 -0.18 28.91 4.45
C ARG A 173 1.27 29.32 4.22
N LEU A 174 2.19 28.35 4.15
CA LEU A 174 3.61 28.62 3.89
C LEU A 174 3.81 29.37 2.57
N ARG A 175 3.03 29.02 1.54
CA ARG A 175 3.05 29.71 0.24
C ARG A 175 2.55 31.15 0.34
N ALA A 176 1.46 31.38 1.06
CA ALA A 176 0.90 32.71 1.27
C ALA A 176 1.88 33.62 2.04
N GLU A 177 2.54 33.08 3.07
CA GLU A 177 3.58 33.76 3.85
C GLU A 177 4.80 34.11 2.99
N ALA A 178 5.31 33.16 2.21
CA ALA A 178 6.46 33.37 1.31
C ALA A 178 6.17 34.44 0.24
N SER A 179 4.91 34.51 -0.24
CA SER A 179 4.48 35.52 -1.22
C SER A 179 4.32 36.92 -0.61
N GLY A 180 4.19 37.03 0.72
CA GLY A 180 4.01 38.27 1.48
C GLY A 180 5.31 39.05 1.74
N GLY A 181 6.45 38.55 1.27
CA GLY A 181 7.76 39.21 1.40
C GLY A 181 8.55 38.88 2.66
N ASP A 182 8.00 38.05 3.56
CA ASP A 182 8.76 37.48 4.67
C ASP A 182 9.53 36.24 4.18
N ARG A 183 10.75 36.48 3.71
CA ARG A 183 11.67 35.43 3.23
C ARG A 183 12.39 34.71 4.39
N SER A 184 11.95 34.92 5.63
CA SER A 184 12.51 34.27 6.83
C SER A 184 11.88 32.91 7.12
N ALA A 185 10.87 32.46 6.38
CA ALA A 185 10.41 31.09 6.44
C ALA A 185 11.60 30.19 6.07
N GLU A 186 12.12 29.47 7.08
CA GLU A 186 13.41 28.78 7.08
C GLU A 186 13.74 28.17 5.72
N SER A 187 14.64 28.85 5.03
CA SER A 187 15.40 28.42 3.86
C SER A 187 16.26 27.22 4.25
N GLU A 188 15.64 26.08 4.50
CA GLU A 188 16.36 24.82 4.50
C GLU A 188 16.18 24.18 3.12
N ILE A 189 17.32 24.06 2.44
CA ILE A 189 17.55 23.39 1.15
C ILE A 189 17.35 24.28 -0.10
N ILE A 190 18.40 25.08 -0.35
CA ILE A 190 18.77 25.51 -1.71
C ILE A 190 19.33 24.27 -2.42
N THR A 191 18.50 23.55 -3.16
CA THR A 191 19.02 22.65 -4.19
C THR A 191 19.24 23.51 -5.43
N HIS A 192 20.48 23.58 -5.91
CA HIS A 192 20.69 23.89 -7.33
C HIS A 192 19.98 22.79 -8.11
N LEU A 193 18.73 23.03 -8.49
CA LEU A 193 17.98 22.14 -9.35
C LEU A 193 18.59 22.26 -10.74
N SER A 194 19.57 21.41 -11.04
CA SER A 194 19.81 21.06 -12.43
C SER A 194 18.51 20.48 -12.97
N GLU A 195 18.01 20.98 -14.10
CA GLU A 195 16.78 20.50 -14.75
C GLU A 195 16.76 18.97 -14.99
N ILE A 196 17.94 18.35 -14.93
CA ILE A 196 18.20 16.91 -14.98
C ILE A 196 17.71 16.28 -13.67
N GLY A 197 16.47 15.81 -13.66
CA GLY A 197 15.89 15.05 -12.56
C GLY A 197 14.58 15.61 -11.99
N LEU A 198 14.11 16.75 -12.49
CA LEU A 198 12.79 17.25 -12.16
C LEU A 198 11.69 16.51 -12.91
N GLU A 199 10.59 16.22 -12.22
CA GLU A 199 9.38 15.73 -12.85
C GLU A 199 8.79 16.79 -13.80
N PRO A 200 8.00 16.41 -14.81
CA PRO A 200 7.43 17.34 -15.78
C PRO A 200 6.63 18.50 -15.15
N GLU A 201 5.86 18.21 -14.10
CA GLU A 201 5.06 19.18 -13.36
C GLU A 201 5.91 20.20 -12.61
N ASP A 202 7.00 19.76 -11.99
CA ASP A 202 7.97 20.65 -11.32
C ASP A 202 8.64 21.60 -12.32
N ARG A 203 9.02 21.05 -13.48
CA ARG A 203 9.65 21.83 -14.55
C ARG A 203 8.71 22.91 -15.07
N GLU A 204 7.44 22.57 -15.29
CA GLU A 204 6.42 23.53 -15.74
C GLU A 204 6.13 24.61 -14.69
N ALA A 205 6.01 24.21 -13.42
CA ALA A 205 5.79 25.13 -12.31
C ALA A 205 6.95 26.12 -12.17
N LEU A 206 8.20 25.65 -12.22
CA LEU A 206 9.38 26.52 -12.22
C LEU A 206 9.42 27.41 -13.45
N ALA A 207 9.22 26.87 -14.66
CA ALA A 207 9.30 27.62 -15.91
C ALA A 207 8.32 28.80 -15.95
N SER A 208 7.11 28.60 -15.40
CA SER A 208 6.03 29.59 -15.37
C SER A 208 6.13 30.61 -14.23
N THR A 209 7.01 30.41 -13.25
CA THR A 209 7.13 31.28 -12.06
C THR A 209 8.21 32.34 -12.24
N GLY A 210 7.86 33.61 -11.98
CA GLY A 210 8.78 34.74 -12.06
C GLY A 210 9.68 34.91 -10.82
N PRO A 211 10.81 35.64 -10.92
CA PRO A 211 11.66 35.96 -9.77
C PRO A 211 10.89 36.67 -8.65
N GLY A 212 11.16 36.27 -7.41
CA GLY A 212 10.48 36.72 -6.20
C GLY A 212 9.08 36.15 -6.01
N GLN A 213 8.63 35.20 -6.85
CA GLN A 213 7.30 34.59 -6.76
C GLN A 213 7.37 33.13 -6.31
N ALA A 214 6.31 32.68 -5.65
CA ALA A 214 6.07 31.27 -5.36
C ALA A 214 5.25 30.61 -6.48
N SER A 215 5.68 29.42 -6.92
CA SER A 215 4.92 28.60 -7.87
C SER A 215 3.58 28.17 -7.29
N GLY A 216 2.71 27.53 -8.10
CA GLY A 216 1.59 26.78 -7.55
C GLY A 216 2.05 25.67 -6.58
N VAL A 217 1.15 25.22 -5.70
CA VAL A 217 1.37 24.02 -4.90
C VAL A 217 1.24 22.81 -5.82
N ILE A 218 2.25 21.95 -5.77
CA ILE A 218 2.35 20.69 -6.48
C ILE A 218 2.11 19.59 -5.46
N GLU A 219 1.45 18.52 -5.91
CA GLU A 219 1.12 17.38 -5.07
C GLU A 219 1.85 16.14 -5.55
N SER A 220 2.71 15.59 -4.70
CA SER A 220 3.39 14.32 -4.91
C SER A 220 2.77 13.23 -4.04
N PRO A 221 3.09 11.93 -4.26
CA PRO A 221 2.66 10.87 -3.36
C PRO A 221 3.13 11.04 -1.90
N GLY A 222 4.28 11.69 -1.67
CA GLY A 222 4.88 11.83 -0.33
C GLY A 222 4.60 13.15 0.38
N ASP A 223 4.32 14.22 -0.36
CA ASP A 223 4.25 15.57 0.17
C ASP A 223 3.45 16.51 -0.75
N PHE A 224 3.27 17.73 -0.25
CA PHE A 224 2.92 18.88 -1.08
C PHE A 224 4.08 19.85 -1.08
N HIS A 225 4.40 20.44 -2.23
CA HIS A 225 5.52 21.36 -2.33
C HIS A 225 5.27 22.54 -3.27
N PHE A 226 6.07 23.58 -3.15
CA PHE A 226 6.15 24.67 -4.12
C PHE A 226 7.59 25.19 -4.20
N PHE A 227 7.87 25.91 -5.28
CA PHE A 227 9.15 26.56 -5.50
C PHE A 227 9.05 28.06 -5.23
N LEU A 228 10.02 28.61 -4.50
CA LEU A 228 10.22 30.06 -4.38
C LEU A 228 11.38 30.45 -5.30
N VAL A 229 11.08 31.15 -6.39
CA VAL A 229 12.12 31.55 -7.36
C VAL A 229 12.82 32.79 -6.85
N ASP A 230 14.11 32.68 -6.52
CA ASP A 230 14.94 33.81 -6.09
C ASP A 230 15.36 34.66 -7.29
N GLU A 231 15.95 34.00 -8.30
CA GLU A 231 16.61 34.64 -9.43
C GLU A 231 16.46 33.77 -10.69
N ARG A 232 16.36 34.43 -11.85
CA ARG A 232 16.44 33.78 -13.16
C ARG A 232 17.43 34.55 -14.03
N THR A 233 18.45 33.84 -14.52
CA THR A 233 19.53 34.40 -15.34
C THR A 233 19.78 33.50 -16.54
N GLY A 234 19.34 33.95 -17.72
CA GLY A 234 19.31 33.11 -18.92
C GLY A 234 18.46 31.86 -18.70
N ASP A 235 19.05 30.69 -18.96
CA ASP A 235 18.42 29.39 -18.76
C ASP A 235 18.62 28.82 -17.34
N THR A 236 19.19 29.61 -16.41
CA THR A 236 19.40 29.17 -15.03
C THR A 236 18.36 29.79 -14.10
N VAL A 237 17.73 28.94 -13.28
CA VAL A 237 16.80 29.34 -12.23
C VAL A 237 17.40 28.96 -10.87
N ARG A 238 17.44 29.92 -9.95
CA ARG A 238 17.72 29.67 -8.53
C ARG A 238 16.39 29.71 -7.79
N ALA A 239 16.02 28.61 -7.14
CA ALA A 239 14.80 28.50 -6.37
C ALA A 239 15.03 27.70 -5.08
N GLY A 240 14.27 28.03 -4.04
CA GLY A 240 14.11 27.18 -2.86
C GLY A 240 12.92 26.23 -3.04
N LEU A 241 13.03 25.02 -2.52
CA LEU A 241 11.94 24.05 -2.44
C LEU A 241 11.34 24.10 -1.03
N VAL A 242 10.04 24.32 -0.93
CA VAL A 242 9.30 24.26 0.33
C VAL A 242 8.33 23.08 0.26
N SER A 243 8.42 22.16 1.22
CA SER A 243 7.61 20.94 1.26
C SER A 243 6.87 20.79 2.59
N ALA A 244 5.65 20.26 2.53
CA ALA A 244 4.88 19.79 3.67
C ALA A 244 4.61 18.28 3.48
N PRO A 245 5.26 17.40 4.27
CA PRO A 245 5.08 15.96 4.13
C PRO A 245 3.65 15.56 4.44
N LYS A 246 3.13 14.61 3.66
CA LYS A 246 1.85 13.94 3.95
C LYS A 246 2.02 13.01 5.16
N PRO A 247 0.96 12.76 5.94
CA PRO A 247 1.07 11.84 7.07
C PRO A 247 1.39 10.42 6.58
N SER A 248 2.22 9.72 7.33
CA SER A 248 2.61 8.34 7.02
C SER A 248 1.43 7.37 7.14
N LEU A 249 1.55 6.19 6.49
CA LEU A 249 0.58 5.10 6.67
C LEU A 249 0.47 4.70 8.14
N GLU A 250 1.58 4.70 8.87
CA GLU A 250 1.65 4.34 10.28
C GLU A 250 0.89 5.33 11.17
N GLU A 251 0.91 6.62 10.83
CA GLU A 251 0.09 7.63 11.51
C GLU A 251 -1.39 7.47 11.16
N TRP A 252 -1.71 7.18 9.91
CA TRP A 252 -3.08 6.91 9.47
C TRP A 252 -3.69 5.69 10.16
N LEU A 253 -2.92 4.61 10.31
CA LEU A 253 -3.40 3.39 10.96
C LEU A 253 -3.75 3.57 12.44
N LYS A 254 -3.20 4.60 13.11
CA LYS A 254 -3.54 4.93 14.51
C LYS A 254 -4.93 5.53 14.64
N THR A 255 -5.42 6.23 13.62
CA THR A 255 -6.72 6.92 13.62
C THR A 255 -7.76 6.20 12.77
N ALA A 256 -7.34 5.33 11.86
CA ALA A 256 -8.24 4.52 11.05
C ALA A 256 -9.09 3.59 11.94
N PRO A 257 -10.38 3.39 11.60
CA PRO A 257 -11.30 2.56 12.38
C PRO A 257 -10.87 1.09 12.49
#